data_AF-A0A091TGY3-F1
#
_entry.id   AF-A0A091TGY3-F1
#
_cell.length_a   1.000
_cell.length_b   1.000
_cell.length_c   1.000
_cell.angle_alpha   90.00
_cell.angle_beta   90.00
_cell.angle_gamma   90.00
#
_symmetry.space_group_name_H-M   'P 1'
#
loop_
_entity.id
_entity.type
_entity.pdbx_description
1 polymer ?
#
loop_
_entity_poly.entity_id
_entity_poly.type
_entity_poly.pdbx_seq_one_letter_code
_entity_poly.pdbx_strand_id
1 'polypeptide(L)'
;STDLVFTLRESPKPLKTYVFYCQSCGDIIVKDRKFLRVLPLPSENWSALVEEWCCHPNPFARSTLHPQRDDCFLGDTFFLLNSGNESHKSKENTRVICKRCKTMLGERVSPDTIKYYVTEVIIQPSEASFSPTPRSQFVQSMVAQCLVELSSAKSTFRFSVKGDNGKIYILIWLLNSDTLLVESLGSSYFQSVSPLFGDIFMPSSEQVGTWNAVKVLYQPCIKSRNKE
;
A
#
# COMPACT_ATOMS: atom_id res chain seq x y z
N SER A 1 -27.97 5.24 0.10
CA SER A 1 -27.07 4.75 1.15
C SER A 1 -25.91 4.09 0.45
N THR A 2 -24.86 4.86 0.17
CA THR A 2 -23.72 4.44 -0.64
C THR A 2 -22.49 5.09 -0.04
N ASP A 3 -22.08 4.56 1.11
CA ASP A 3 -20.71 4.69 1.60
C ASP A 3 -19.81 3.89 0.64
N LEU A 4 -19.56 4.46 -0.54
CA LEU A 4 -18.49 4.03 -1.44
C LEU A 4 -17.18 4.66 -0.96
N VAL A 5 -16.87 4.47 0.32
CA VAL A 5 -15.48 4.42 0.74
C VAL A 5 -14.99 3.06 0.27
N PHE A 6 -14.43 3.01 -0.94
CA PHE A 6 -13.62 1.88 -1.37
C PHE A 6 -12.46 1.78 -0.38
N THR A 7 -12.68 1.03 0.71
CA THR A 7 -11.64 0.67 1.66
C THR A 7 -10.80 -0.40 0.96
N LEU A 8 -9.98 0.03 0.00
CA LEU A 8 -9.19 -0.87 -0.85
C LEU A 8 -8.22 -1.73 -0.02
N ARG A 9 -7.83 -1.24 1.15
CA ARG A 9 -7.11 -1.98 2.18
C ARG A 9 -8.03 -2.22 3.38
N GLU A 10 -9.04 -3.07 3.23
CA GLU A 10 -9.63 -3.71 4.41
C GLU A 10 -8.59 -4.66 5.00
N SER A 11 -8.27 -4.49 6.28
CA SER A 11 -7.37 -5.40 6.97
C SER A 11 -7.96 -6.83 6.95
N PRO A 12 -7.17 -7.85 6.58
CA PRO A 12 -7.61 -9.24 6.69
C PRO A 12 -8.16 -9.52 8.10
N LYS A 13 -9.24 -10.28 8.17
CA LYS A 13 -9.88 -10.67 9.43
C LYS A 13 -9.44 -12.09 9.81
N PRO A 14 -9.27 -12.38 11.10
CA PRO A 14 -8.98 -13.73 11.57
C PRO A 14 -10.04 -14.75 11.12
N LEU A 15 -9.61 -16.01 11.04
CA LEU A 15 -10.42 -17.20 10.74
C LEU A 15 -11.06 -17.21 9.34
N LYS A 16 -10.70 -16.26 8.47
CA LYS A 16 -11.07 -16.24 7.05
C LYS A 16 -9.92 -16.71 6.17
N THR A 17 -10.27 -17.20 4.98
CA THR A 17 -9.33 -17.67 3.97
C THR A 17 -9.16 -16.61 2.89
N TYR A 18 -7.93 -16.34 2.51
CA TYR A 18 -7.56 -15.28 1.57
C TYR A 18 -6.71 -15.80 0.41
N VAL A 19 -6.87 -15.16 -0.73
CA VAL A 19 -6.02 -15.33 -1.91
C VAL A 19 -5.27 -14.02 -2.15
N PHE A 20 -3.99 -14.14 -2.46
CA PHE A 20 -3.11 -13.02 -2.78
C PHE A 20 -2.86 -12.97 -4.27
N TYR A 21 -3.10 -11.81 -4.87
CA TYR A 21 -2.95 -11.58 -6.30
C TYR A 21 -1.87 -10.55 -6.59
N CYS A 22 -1.08 -10.80 -7.63
CA CYS A 22 -0.18 -9.80 -8.18
C CYS A 22 -1.02 -8.67 -8.79
N GLN A 23 -0.90 -7.46 -8.25
CA GLN A 23 -1.64 -6.30 -8.72
C GLN A 23 -1.42 -6.06 -10.23
N SER A 24 -0.19 -6.22 -10.71
CA SER A 24 0.14 -5.89 -12.11
C SER A 24 -0.42 -6.86 -13.15
N CYS A 25 -0.71 -8.13 -12.80
CA CYS A 25 -1.06 -9.15 -13.80
C CYS A 25 -2.14 -10.14 -13.37
N GLY A 26 -2.64 -10.05 -12.14
CA GLY A 26 -3.66 -10.94 -11.57
C GLY A 26 -3.18 -12.36 -11.25
N ASP A 27 -1.90 -12.67 -11.38
CA ASP A 27 -1.37 -14.00 -11.04
C ASP A 27 -1.52 -14.29 -9.54
N ILE A 28 -1.87 -15.53 -9.19
CA ILE A 28 -2.04 -15.94 -7.79
C ILE A 28 -0.66 -16.16 -7.16
N ILE A 29 -0.36 -15.38 -6.13
CA ILE A 29 0.92 -15.43 -5.41
C ILE A 29 0.83 -16.43 -4.25
N VAL A 30 -0.27 -16.37 -3.50
CA VAL A 30 -0.56 -17.28 -2.38
C VAL A 30 -2.02 -17.67 -2.48
N LYS A 31 -2.31 -18.97 -2.43
CA LYS A 31 -3.65 -19.52 -2.57
C LYS A 31 -4.18 -20.01 -1.22
N ASP A 32 -5.46 -19.75 -0.97
CA ASP A 32 -6.26 -20.28 0.14
C ASP A 32 -5.58 -20.21 1.52
N ARG A 33 -4.97 -19.07 1.84
CA ARG A 33 -4.27 -18.87 3.12
C ARG A 33 -5.27 -18.48 4.19
N LYS A 34 -5.39 -19.30 5.24
CA LYS A 34 -6.17 -18.97 6.44
C LYS A 34 -5.29 -18.32 7.49
N PHE A 35 -5.75 -17.22 8.07
CA PHE A 35 -5.06 -16.56 9.18
C PHE A 35 -5.79 -16.82 10.50
N LEU A 36 -5.09 -17.35 11.50
CA LEU A 36 -5.61 -17.46 12.86
C LEU A 36 -5.52 -16.12 13.60
N ARG A 37 -4.46 -15.33 13.33
CA ARG A 37 -4.30 -14.00 13.92
C ARG A 37 -3.89 -13.00 12.85
N VAL A 38 -4.45 -11.81 12.94
CA VAL A 38 -4.04 -10.66 12.14
C VAL A 38 -3.68 -9.56 13.13
N LEU A 39 -2.40 -9.18 13.17
CA LEU A 39 -1.86 -8.29 14.21
C LEU A 39 -1.20 -7.06 13.57
N PRO A 40 -1.57 -5.84 13.96
CA PRO A 40 -0.82 -4.65 13.52
C PRO A 40 0.57 -4.64 14.16
N LEU A 41 1.58 -4.30 13.36
CA LEU A 41 2.92 -4.03 13.86
C LEU A 41 3.00 -2.61 14.44
N PRO A 42 3.88 -2.37 15.42
CA PRO A 42 4.24 -1.01 15.79
C PRO A 42 4.72 -0.26 14.54
N SER A 43 4.38 1.03 14.46
CA SER A 43 4.84 1.84 13.33
C SER A 43 6.37 1.85 13.23
N GLU A 44 6.93 1.99 12.03
CA GLU A 44 8.40 2.01 11.83
C GLU A 44 9.12 3.09 12.67
N ASN A 45 8.43 4.18 13.04
CA ASN A 45 8.97 5.25 13.87
C ASN A 45 8.90 4.97 15.38
N TRP A 46 8.37 3.81 15.80
CA TRP A 46 8.17 3.51 17.22
C TRP A 46 9.49 3.49 17.99
N SER A 47 10.56 2.95 17.41
CA SER A 47 11.87 2.96 18.05
C SER A 47 12.39 4.38 18.29
N ALA A 48 12.22 5.28 17.32
CA ALA A 48 12.62 6.68 17.47
C ALA A 48 11.79 7.41 18.54
N LEU A 49 10.48 7.12 18.63
CA LEU A 49 9.63 7.64 19.70
C LEU A 49 10.02 7.10 21.07
N VAL A 50 10.35 5.81 21.19
CA VAL A 50 10.79 5.23 22.46
C VAL A 50 12.13 5.82 22.90
N GLU A 51 13.05 6.08 21.97
CA GLU A 51 14.33 6.73 22.27
C GLU A 51 14.18 8.18 22.77
N GLU A 52 13.17 8.91 22.29
CA GLU A 52 12.93 10.30 22.68
C GLU A 52 12.09 10.43 23.96
N TRP A 53 11.15 9.50 24.19
CA TRP A 53 10.13 9.65 25.26
C TRP A 53 10.29 8.69 26.44
N CYS A 54 11.03 7.59 26.32
CA CYS A 54 11.15 6.60 27.39
C CYS A 54 12.48 6.74 28.15
N CYS A 55 12.41 6.66 29.48
CA CYS A 55 13.58 6.72 30.38
C CYS A 55 14.45 5.45 30.34
N HIS A 56 14.11 4.47 29.52
CA HIS A 56 14.86 3.22 29.36
C HIS A 56 14.91 2.81 27.89
N PRO A 57 15.95 2.06 27.47
CA PRO A 57 16.04 1.54 26.12
C PRO A 57 14.79 0.75 25.73
N ASN A 58 14.47 0.75 24.43
CA ASN A 58 13.35 -0.01 23.90
C ASN A 58 13.51 -1.50 24.26
N PRO A 59 12.62 -2.07 25.09
CA PRO A 59 12.73 -3.46 25.53
C PRO A 59 12.58 -4.46 24.37
N PHE A 60 12.08 -4.01 23.21
CA PHE A 60 11.90 -4.80 22.00
C PHE A 60 12.97 -4.56 20.93
N ALA A 61 13.99 -3.73 21.19
CA ALA A 61 15.02 -3.36 20.19
C ALA A 61 15.75 -4.55 19.57
N ARG A 62 15.77 -5.70 20.25
CA ARG A 62 16.43 -6.94 19.78
C ARG A 62 15.46 -8.04 19.36
N SER A 63 14.16 -7.80 19.44
CA SER A 63 13.13 -8.80 19.18
C SER A 63 12.59 -8.62 17.76
N THR A 64 13.09 -9.42 16.82
CA THR A 64 12.51 -9.51 15.48
C THR A 64 11.16 -10.24 15.57
N LEU A 65 10.07 -9.52 15.28
CA LEU A 65 8.72 -10.08 15.25
C LEU A 65 8.52 -10.87 13.96
N HIS A 66 8.54 -12.20 14.06
CA HIS A 66 8.28 -13.09 12.94
C HIS A 66 6.88 -13.71 13.05
N PRO A 67 6.07 -13.69 11.98
CA PRO A 67 4.77 -14.33 11.97
C PRO A 67 4.92 -15.86 12.07
N GLN A 68 4.07 -16.51 12.87
CA GLN A 68 3.86 -17.94 12.76
C GLN A 68 3.14 -18.28 11.44
N ARG A 69 3.02 -19.57 11.13
CA ARG A 69 2.42 -20.03 9.86
C ARG A 69 1.06 -19.41 9.56
N ASP A 70 0.21 -19.30 10.56
CA ASP A 70 -1.15 -18.78 10.38
C ASP A 70 -1.31 -17.34 10.90
N ASP A 71 -0.20 -16.62 11.12
CA ASP A 71 -0.22 -15.21 11.45
C ASP A 71 -0.09 -14.35 10.19
N CYS A 72 -0.77 -13.21 10.20
CA CYS A 72 -0.53 -12.10 9.29
C CYS A 72 -0.20 -10.85 10.11
N PHE A 73 1.02 -10.32 9.97
CA PHE A 73 1.35 -9.05 10.61
C PHE A 73 1.20 -7.90 9.61
N LEU A 74 0.53 -6.83 10.04
CA LEU A 74 0.21 -5.68 9.21
C LEU A 74 1.16 -4.52 9.54
N GLY A 75 2.03 -4.15 8.60
CA GLY A 75 2.74 -2.88 8.64
C GLY A 75 1.96 -1.80 7.89
N ASP A 76 2.37 -0.54 8.03
CA ASP A 76 1.73 0.60 7.36
C ASP A 76 1.69 0.43 5.82
N THR A 77 2.77 -0.11 5.23
CA THR A 77 2.97 -0.25 3.78
C THR A 77 3.23 -1.68 3.31
N PHE A 78 3.10 -2.66 4.21
CA PHE A 78 3.42 -4.06 3.91
C PHE A 78 2.65 -5.06 4.78
N PHE A 79 2.69 -6.32 4.36
CA PHE A 79 2.25 -7.48 5.12
C PHE A 79 3.43 -8.41 5.39
N LEU A 80 3.59 -8.91 6.61
CA LEU A 80 4.54 -10.00 6.90
C LEU A 80 3.80 -11.30 7.06
N LEU A 81 4.22 -12.28 6.27
CA LEU A 81 3.68 -13.64 6.27
C LEU A 81 4.81 -14.64 6.45
N ASN A 82 4.48 -15.76 7.07
CA ASN A 82 5.38 -16.91 7.08
C ASN A 82 5.35 -17.60 5.70
N SER A 83 6.50 -17.85 5.08
CA SER A 83 6.58 -18.51 3.77
C SER A 83 6.09 -19.97 3.77
N GLY A 84 5.93 -20.57 4.96
CA GLY A 84 5.61 -21.99 5.10
C GLY A 84 6.76 -22.88 4.62
N ASN A 85 6.44 -24.14 4.31
CA ASN A 85 7.42 -25.14 3.84
C ASN A 85 7.87 -24.94 2.38
N GLU A 86 7.52 -23.83 1.72
CA GLU A 86 8.11 -23.46 0.43
C GLU A 86 9.55 -22.93 0.63
N SER A 87 10.38 -23.80 1.20
CA SER A 87 11.83 -23.70 1.26
C SER A 87 12.39 -23.87 -0.16
N HIS A 88 12.25 -22.85 -0.99
CA HIS A 88 13.19 -22.68 -2.08
C HIS A 88 14.52 -22.22 -1.48
N LYS A 89 15.48 -23.16 -1.46
CA LYS A 89 16.85 -23.05 -0.96
C LYS A 89 17.74 -22.08 -1.76
N SER A 90 17.28 -20.88 -2.07
CA SER A 90 18.19 -19.85 -2.59
C SER A 90 18.60 -18.93 -1.44
N LYS A 91 19.80 -19.15 -0.90
CA LYS A 91 20.41 -18.42 0.22
C LYS A 91 20.68 -16.92 -0.05
N GLU A 92 20.35 -16.39 -1.22
CA GLU A 92 20.81 -15.06 -1.66
C GLU A 92 19.72 -14.11 -2.21
N ASN A 93 18.57 -14.61 -2.67
CA ASN A 93 17.55 -13.72 -3.23
C ASN A 93 16.67 -13.11 -2.13
N THR A 94 17.02 -11.88 -1.75
CA THR A 94 16.22 -11.04 -0.86
C THR A 94 14.94 -10.53 -1.50
N ARG A 95 14.79 -10.61 -2.83
CA ARG A 95 13.61 -10.10 -3.56
C ARG A 95 12.58 -11.18 -3.81
N VAL A 96 11.31 -10.85 -3.62
CA VAL A 96 10.17 -11.70 -3.99
C VAL A 96 9.57 -11.15 -5.28
N ILE A 97 9.51 -12.00 -6.31
CA ILE A 97 9.17 -11.60 -7.69
C ILE A 97 7.97 -12.41 -8.18
N CYS A 98 7.05 -11.76 -8.89
CA CYS A 98 5.94 -12.43 -9.54
C CYS A 98 6.45 -13.42 -10.61
N LYS A 99 5.96 -14.67 -10.55
CA LYS A 99 6.39 -15.72 -11.48
C LYS A 99 5.99 -15.41 -12.92
N ARG A 100 4.83 -14.78 -13.13
CA ARG A 100 4.29 -14.40 -14.44
C ARG A 100 4.92 -13.13 -15.02
N CYS A 101 4.71 -11.97 -14.41
CA CYS A 101 5.10 -10.68 -14.99
C CYS A 101 6.48 -10.15 -14.56
N LYS A 102 7.17 -10.86 -13.66
CA LYS A 102 8.49 -10.49 -13.12
C LYS A 102 8.56 -9.18 -12.33
N THR A 103 7.42 -8.56 -12.00
CA THR A 103 7.37 -7.43 -11.06
C THR A 103 7.83 -7.85 -9.66
N MET A 104 8.56 -6.98 -8.96
CA MET A 104 8.91 -7.17 -7.55
C MET A 104 7.69 -6.97 -6.67
N LEU A 105 7.35 -7.98 -5.87
CA LEU A 105 6.17 -8.02 -5.00
C LEU A 105 6.51 -7.68 -3.55
N GLY A 106 7.78 -7.81 -3.18
CA GLY A 106 8.19 -7.82 -1.78
C GLY A 106 9.64 -8.23 -1.58
N GLU A 107 9.99 -8.51 -0.34
CA GLU A 107 11.30 -8.92 0.10
C GLU A 107 11.26 -10.06 1.12
N ARG A 108 12.28 -10.90 1.14
CA ARG A 108 12.47 -11.97 2.13
C ARG A 108 13.26 -11.40 3.31
N VAL A 109 12.61 -11.29 4.46
CA VAL A 109 13.18 -10.74 5.70
C VAL A 109 13.99 -11.81 6.44
N SER A 110 13.52 -13.05 6.41
CA SER A 110 14.19 -14.22 6.98
C SER A 110 13.85 -15.47 6.17
N PRO A 111 14.51 -16.62 6.41
CA PRO A 111 14.24 -17.85 5.67
C PRO A 111 12.76 -18.24 5.63
N ASP A 112 12.02 -17.96 6.71
CA ASP A 112 10.61 -18.31 6.84
C ASP A 112 9.67 -17.11 6.77
N THR A 113 10.16 -15.89 6.53
CA THR A 113 9.33 -14.67 6.55
C THR A 113 9.47 -13.86 5.28
N ILE A 114 8.33 -13.55 4.66
CA ILE A 114 8.20 -12.71 3.48
C ILE A 114 7.42 -11.45 3.81
N LYS A 115 7.94 -10.31 3.35
CA LYS A 115 7.30 -9.00 3.36
C LYS A 115 6.73 -8.70 1.97
N TYR A 116 5.41 -8.58 1.87
CA TYR A 116 4.72 -8.17 0.63
C TYR A 116 4.33 -6.69 0.70
N TYR A 117 4.53 -5.94 -0.38
CA TYR A 117 4.15 -4.53 -0.44
C TYR A 117 2.67 -4.35 -0.76
N VAL A 118 1.99 -3.47 -0.02
CA VAL A 118 0.54 -3.19 -0.23
C VAL A 118 0.25 -2.61 -1.61
N THR A 119 1.25 -1.97 -2.26
CA THR A 119 1.13 -1.40 -3.61
C THR A 119 1.28 -2.44 -4.73
N GLU A 120 1.76 -3.64 -4.40
CA GLU A 120 2.09 -4.68 -5.39
C GLU A 120 1.21 -5.93 -5.28
N VAL A 121 0.60 -6.14 -4.10
CA VAL A 121 -0.17 -7.34 -3.79
C VAL A 121 -1.56 -6.98 -3.29
N ILE A 122 -2.57 -7.56 -3.92
CA ILE A 122 -3.98 -7.46 -3.51
C ILE A 122 -4.34 -8.69 -2.69
N ILE A 123 -4.94 -8.48 -1.51
CA ILE A 123 -5.49 -9.55 -0.67
C ILE A 123 -7.00 -9.54 -0.80
N GLN A 124 -7.60 -10.67 -1.15
CA GLN A 124 -9.05 -10.81 -1.18
C GLN A 124 -9.51 -12.07 -0.45
N PRO A 125 -10.69 -12.05 0.20
CA PRO A 125 -11.34 -13.27 0.67
C PRO A 125 -11.46 -14.27 -0.48
N SER A 126 -11.32 -15.57 -0.19
CA SER A 126 -11.31 -16.61 -1.23
C SER A 126 -12.65 -16.72 -1.97
N GLU A 127 -13.74 -16.21 -1.38
CA GLU A 127 -15.08 -16.15 -1.98
C GLU A 127 -15.29 -14.92 -2.89
N ALA A 128 -14.40 -13.93 -2.83
CA ALA A 128 -14.52 -12.72 -3.63
C ALA A 128 -13.93 -12.94 -5.04
N SER A 129 -14.57 -12.35 -6.05
CA SER A 129 -14.02 -12.31 -7.40
C SER A 129 -12.90 -11.27 -7.50
N PHE A 130 -11.82 -11.64 -8.19
CA PHE A 130 -10.75 -10.71 -8.52
C PHE A 130 -11.20 -9.79 -9.65
N SER A 131 -11.30 -8.49 -9.37
CA SER A 131 -11.48 -7.45 -10.37
C SER A 131 -10.16 -6.68 -10.54
N PRO A 132 -9.54 -6.71 -11.73
CA PRO A 132 -8.31 -5.96 -11.96
C PRO A 132 -8.61 -4.46 -12.01
N THR A 133 -8.02 -3.71 -11.06
CA THR A 133 -7.98 -2.24 -11.12
C THR A 133 -6.72 -1.79 -11.89
N PRO A 134 -6.81 -0.77 -12.76
CA PRO A 134 -5.64 -0.16 -13.37
C PRO A 134 -4.58 0.21 -12.31
N ARG A 135 -3.30 -0.06 -12.61
CA ARG A 135 -2.20 0.12 -11.64
C ARG A 135 -2.08 1.55 -11.12
N SER A 136 -2.23 2.55 -11.98
CA SER A 136 -2.19 3.96 -11.58
C SER A 136 -3.24 4.26 -10.52
N GLN A 137 -4.50 3.88 -10.79
CA GLN A 137 -5.61 4.07 -9.87
C GLN A 137 -5.39 3.31 -8.56
N PHE A 138 -4.96 2.04 -8.63
CA PHE A 138 -4.69 1.25 -7.43
C PHE A 138 -3.62 1.90 -6.53
N VAL A 139 -2.48 2.29 -7.12
CA VAL A 139 -1.39 2.93 -6.37
C VAL A 139 -1.82 4.28 -5.81
N GLN A 140 -2.53 5.10 -6.59
CA GLN A 140 -3.07 6.38 -6.12
C GLN A 140 -3.97 6.20 -4.90
N SER A 141 -4.91 5.25 -4.97
CA SER A 141 -5.82 4.99 -3.86
C SER A 141 -5.12 4.38 -2.64
N MET A 142 -4.15 3.47 -2.84
CA MET A 142 -3.32 2.95 -1.73
C MET A 142 -2.55 4.06 -1.04
N VAL A 143 -1.91 4.95 -1.80
CA VAL A 143 -1.17 6.09 -1.25
C VAL A 143 -2.12 7.03 -0.52
N ALA A 144 -3.26 7.39 -1.12
CA ALA A 144 -4.26 8.25 -0.50
C ALA A 144 -4.77 7.67 0.82
N GLN A 145 -5.11 6.38 0.85
CA GLN A 145 -5.54 5.70 2.06
C GLN A 145 -4.43 5.71 3.13
N CYS A 146 -3.19 5.41 2.77
CA CYS A 146 -2.05 5.48 3.70
C CYS A 146 -1.86 6.89 4.27
N LEU A 147 -1.97 7.95 3.44
CA LEU A 147 -1.83 9.33 3.90
C LEU A 147 -2.89 9.68 4.96
N VAL A 148 -4.15 9.30 4.72
CA VAL A 148 -5.27 9.56 5.65
C VAL A 148 -5.10 8.78 6.95
N GLU A 149 -4.86 7.46 6.86
CA GLU A 149 -4.65 6.60 8.04
C GLU A 149 -3.47 7.07 8.89
N LEU A 150 -2.34 7.38 8.26
CA LEU A 150 -1.15 7.83 8.97
C LEU A 150 -1.31 9.22 9.58
N SER A 151 -1.97 10.14 8.87
CA SER A 151 -2.21 11.49 9.38
C SER A 151 -3.11 11.50 10.62
N SER A 152 -4.16 10.67 10.61
CA SER A 152 -5.08 10.55 11.74
C SER A 152 -4.43 9.86 12.94
N ALA A 153 -3.66 8.80 12.71
CA ALA A 153 -3.01 8.06 13.78
C ALA A 153 -1.80 8.79 14.39
N LYS A 154 -1.05 9.57 13.59
CA LYS A 154 0.25 10.14 14.00
C LYS A 154 0.27 11.67 14.08
N SER A 155 -0.85 12.35 13.81
CA SER A 155 -0.94 13.82 13.74
C SER A 155 0.14 14.44 12.84
N THR A 156 0.55 13.72 11.78
CA THR A 156 1.55 14.17 10.81
C THR A 156 0.93 14.40 9.46
N PHE A 157 1.35 15.48 8.80
CA PHE A 157 0.85 15.87 7.48
C PHE A 157 1.98 15.95 6.46
N ARG A 158 3.18 15.47 6.81
CA ARG A 158 4.38 15.49 5.96
C ARG A 158 4.90 14.08 5.78
N PHE A 159 5.05 13.68 4.54
CA PHE A 159 5.38 12.31 4.16
C PHE A 159 6.48 12.29 3.09
N SER A 160 7.16 11.16 3.00
CA SER A 160 8.13 10.90 1.93
C SER A 160 7.83 9.56 1.29
N VAL A 161 7.77 9.52 -0.04
CA VAL A 161 7.73 8.27 -0.81
C VAL A 161 9.15 7.84 -1.09
N LYS A 162 9.52 6.65 -0.59
CA LYS A 162 10.84 6.05 -0.77
C LYS A 162 10.74 4.83 -1.66
N GLY A 163 11.76 4.61 -2.48
CA GLY A 163 11.93 3.35 -3.19
C GLY A 163 12.46 2.26 -2.25
N ASP A 164 12.49 1.03 -2.76
CA ASP A 164 13.11 -0.13 -2.09
C ASP A 164 14.60 0.08 -1.77
N ASN A 165 15.29 0.90 -2.58
CA ASN A 165 16.67 1.33 -2.37
C ASN A 165 16.85 2.40 -1.27
N GLY A 166 15.79 2.78 -0.56
CA GLY A 166 15.82 3.82 0.48
C GLY A 166 15.89 5.26 -0.03
N LYS A 167 16.00 5.46 -1.36
CA LYS A 167 16.04 6.80 -1.96
C LYS A 167 14.66 7.45 -1.87
N ILE A 168 14.63 8.72 -1.45
CA ILE A 168 13.40 9.52 -1.47
C ILE A 168 13.13 9.97 -2.91
N TYR A 169 11.93 9.70 -3.40
CA TYR A 169 11.47 10.08 -4.74
C TYR A 169 10.51 11.27 -4.71
N ILE A 170 9.66 11.37 -3.69
CA ILE A 170 8.65 12.43 -3.59
C ILE A 170 8.50 12.83 -2.12
N LEU A 171 8.46 14.13 -1.84
CA LEU A 171 7.95 14.68 -0.58
C LEU A 171 6.50 15.09 -0.76
N ILE A 172 5.65 14.79 0.21
CA ILE A 172 4.21 15.02 0.14
C ILE A 172 3.77 15.75 1.41
N TRP A 173 2.99 16.81 1.25
CA TRP A 173 2.27 17.50 2.30
C TRP A 173 0.77 17.28 2.10
N LEU A 174 0.13 16.63 3.07
CA LEU A 174 -1.31 16.47 3.11
C LEU A 174 -1.95 17.81 3.50
N LEU A 175 -2.67 18.42 2.57
CA LEU A 175 -3.35 19.70 2.80
C LEU A 175 -4.77 19.47 3.30
N ASN A 176 -5.46 18.48 2.72
CA ASN A 176 -6.81 18.13 3.13
C ASN A 176 -7.17 16.67 2.77
N SER A 177 -7.98 16.01 3.60
CA SER A 177 -8.48 14.65 3.40
C SER A 177 -10.01 14.57 3.23
N ASP A 178 -10.76 15.65 3.46
CA ASP A 178 -12.22 15.68 3.42
C ASP A 178 -12.79 16.30 2.13
N THR A 179 -11.97 16.38 1.07
CA THR A 179 -12.37 17.03 -0.18
C THR A 179 -13.26 16.10 -1.00
N LEU A 180 -14.41 16.61 -1.44
CA LEU A 180 -15.31 15.94 -2.38
C LEU A 180 -15.15 16.54 -3.78
N LEU A 181 -14.88 15.68 -4.76
CA LEU A 181 -14.94 16.02 -6.18
C LEU A 181 -16.31 15.65 -6.71
N VAL A 182 -16.95 16.59 -7.41
CA VAL A 182 -18.26 16.39 -8.04
C VAL A 182 -18.09 16.65 -9.53
N GLU A 183 -18.39 15.65 -10.35
CA GLU A 183 -18.39 15.79 -11.79
C GLU A 183 -19.73 16.37 -12.26
N SER A 184 -19.71 17.54 -12.89
CA SER A 184 -20.89 18.09 -13.56
C SER A 184 -20.94 17.56 -15.00
N LEU A 185 -22.13 17.17 -15.48
CA LEU A 185 -22.35 16.87 -16.90
C LEU A 185 -22.23 18.19 -17.70
N GLY A 186 -21.00 18.60 -17.99
CA GLY A 186 -20.71 19.66 -18.94
C GLY A 186 -20.97 19.15 -20.36
N SER A 187 -21.68 19.94 -21.16
CA SER A 187 -21.94 19.65 -22.58
C SER A 187 -20.67 19.25 -23.33
N SER A 188 -20.84 18.36 -24.31
CA SER A 188 -19.84 17.63 -25.11
C SER A 188 -18.89 18.49 -25.99
N TYR A 189 -18.49 19.67 -25.53
CA TYR A 189 -17.59 20.58 -26.23
C TYR A 189 -16.59 21.21 -25.26
N PHE A 190 -15.62 20.43 -24.80
CA PHE A 190 -14.35 21.00 -24.37
C PHE A 190 -13.21 20.32 -25.10
N GLN A 191 -12.66 21.07 -26.07
CA GLN A 191 -11.36 20.84 -26.67
C GLN A 191 -10.34 20.54 -25.57
N SER A 192 -9.48 19.57 -25.89
CA SER A 192 -8.32 19.15 -25.12
C SER A 192 -7.47 20.34 -24.66
N VAL A 193 -7.79 20.89 -23.49
CA VAL A 193 -6.80 21.54 -22.64
C VAL A 193 -6.69 20.64 -21.44
N SER A 194 -5.82 19.63 -21.56
CA SER A 194 -5.41 18.79 -20.45
C SER A 194 -5.00 19.71 -19.30
N PRO A 195 -5.73 19.75 -18.18
CA PRO A 195 -5.10 20.29 -17.01
C PRO A 195 -3.98 19.31 -16.66
N LEU A 196 -2.88 19.80 -16.09
CA LEU A 196 -1.69 19.04 -15.67
C LEU A 196 -1.96 17.92 -14.63
N PHE A 197 -3.23 17.52 -14.44
CA PHE A 197 -3.63 16.32 -13.75
C PHE A 197 -3.42 15.13 -14.70
N GLY A 198 -2.37 14.35 -14.43
CA GLY A 198 -2.11 13.12 -15.17
C GLY A 198 -3.36 12.24 -15.22
N ASP A 199 -3.63 11.71 -16.41
CA ASP A 199 -4.76 10.85 -16.80
C ASP A 199 -5.57 10.29 -15.62
N ILE A 200 -6.55 11.09 -15.19
CA ILE A 200 -7.63 10.59 -14.36
C ILE A 200 -8.45 9.71 -15.31
N PHE A 201 -8.18 8.40 -15.32
CA PHE A 201 -9.07 7.43 -15.94
C PHE A 201 -10.37 7.42 -15.13
N MET A 202 -11.32 8.23 -15.57
CA MET A 202 -12.68 8.25 -15.04
C MET A 202 -13.37 6.96 -15.48
N PRO A 203 -14.04 6.23 -14.57
CA PRO A 203 -14.86 5.09 -14.94
C PRO A 203 -15.97 5.60 -15.87
N SER A 204 -16.16 4.91 -17.00
CA SER A 204 -17.14 5.23 -18.03
C SER A 204 -18.58 4.97 -17.56
N SER A 205 -19.06 5.78 -16.63
CA SER A 205 -20.42 5.74 -16.13
C SER A 205 -21.09 7.09 -16.39
N GLU A 206 -22.23 7.09 -17.07
CA GLU A 206 -23.07 8.27 -17.34
C GLU A 206 -23.70 8.90 -16.08
N GLN A 207 -23.23 8.54 -14.88
CA GLN A 207 -23.71 9.08 -13.60
C GLN A 207 -22.76 10.15 -13.09
N VAL A 208 -23.32 11.30 -12.70
CA VAL A 208 -22.68 12.35 -11.90
C VAL A 208 -21.93 11.69 -10.74
N GLY A 209 -20.61 11.58 -10.89
CA GLY A 209 -19.75 10.91 -9.92
C GLY A 209 -19.35 11.86 -8.82
N THR A 210 -19.65 11.51 -7.57
CA THR A 210 -19.05 12.15 -6.39
C THR A 210 -17.95 11.26 -5.85
N TRP A 211 -16.75 11.80 -5.67
CA TRP A 211 -15.56 11.07 -5.26
C TRP A 211 -14.86 11.75 -4.07
N ASN A 212 -14.45 10.96 -3.09
CA ASN A 212 -13.53 11.45 -2.06
C ASN A 212 -12.14 11.65 -2.66
N ALA A 213 -11.53 12.79 -2.36
CA ALA A 213 -10.20 13.15 -2.83
C ALA A 213 -9.33 13.68 -1.70
N VAL A 214 -8.04 13.39 -1.80
CA VAL A 214 -7.02 13.87 -0.88
C VAL A 214 -6.24 14.99 -1.58
N LYS A 215 -6.28 16.20 -1.02
CA LYS A 215 -5.53 17.33 -1.54
C LYS A 215 -4.11 17.29 -0.99
N VAL A 216 -3.13 17.21 -1.88
CA VAL A 216 -1.71 17.17 -1.51
C VAL A 216 -0.93 18.23 -2.26
N LEU A 217 0.09 18.77 -1.60
CA LEU A 217 1.23 19.42 -2.25
C LEU A 217 2.34 18.38 -2.34
N TYR A 218 3.03 18.27 -3.47
CA TYR A 218 4.14 17.33 -3.60
C TYR A 218 5.35 17.96 -4.30
N GLN A 219 6.54 17.46 -3.94
CA GLN A 219 7.80 17.86 -4.54
C GLN A 219 8.57 16.60 -5.00
N PRO A 220 8.78 16.40 -6.30
CA PRO A 220 9.65 15.34 -6.80
C PRO A 220 11.11 15.58 -6.39
N CYS A 221 11.77 14.53 -5.90
CA CYS A 221 13.18 14.52 -5.47
C CYS A 221 14.11 13.88 -6.52
N ILE A 222 13.68 13.85 -7.78
CA ILE A 222 14.50 13.37 -8.90
C ILE A 222 15.69 14.33 -9.01
N LYS A 223 16.92 13.81 -9.23
CA LYS A 223 18.11 14.66 -9.42
C LYS A 223 17.76 15.72 -10.46
N SER A 224 17.74 16.99 -10.04
CA SER A 224 17.56 18.11 -10.95
C SER A 224 18.60 17.95 -12.07
N ARG A 225 18.12 17.84 -13.31
CA ARG A 225 18.98 17.93 -14.48
C ARG A 225 19.43 19.37 -14.74
N ASN A 226 19.39 20.24 -13.72
CA ASN A 226 20.08 21.52 -13.70
C ASN A 226 21.54 21.25 -13.31
N LYS A 227 22.29 20.71 -14.27
CA LYS A 227 23.68 21.11 -14.41
C LYS A 227 23.65 22.31 -15.35
N GLU A 228 24.07 23.45 -14.79
CA GLU A 228 24.39 24.74 -15.42
C GLU A 228 23.21 25.58 -15.91
#